data_AF-A0A927A324-F1
#
_entry.id   AF-A0A927A324-F1
#
_cell.length_a   1.000
_cell.length_b   1.000
_cell.length_c   1.000
_cell.angle_alpha   90.00
_cell.angle_beta   90.00
_cell.angle_gamma   90.00
#
_symmetry.space_group_name_H-M   'P 1'
#
loop_
_entity.id
_entity.type
_entity.pdbx_description
1 polymer ?
#
loop_
_entity_poly.entity_id
_entity_poly.type
_entity_poly.pdbx_seq_one_letter_code
_entity_poly.pdbx_strand_id
1 'polypeptide(L)'
;MSTTSIIHPLHYLIVKREGTTWYFKPGDSVFYNPKNVPVNLVLEERLHRFGLSPQKIMIELFRINGGKAGFYLVNLRDKQYYYCGAELQDVNDCLHGLGIGSAD
;
A
#
# COMPACT_ATOMS: atom_id res chain seq x y z
N MET A 1 -22.67 5.90 5.83
CA MET A 1 -21.49 6.60 5.29
C MET A 1 -20.72 5.59 4.46
N SER A 2 -20.63 5.78 3.14
CA SER A 2 -19.92 4.84 2.27
C SER A 2 -18.44 4.88 2.62
N THR A 3 -17.93 3.80 3.21
CA THR A 3 -16.49 3.62 3.39
C THR A 3 -15.88 3.39 2.02
N THR A 4 -15.22 4.40 1.47
CA THR A 4 -14.46 4.29 0.22
C THR A 4 -13.35 3.28 0.43
N SER A 5 -13.58 2.03 0.03
CA SER A 5 -12.59 0.96 0.12
C SER A 5 -11.75 0.99 -1.15
N ILE A 6 -10.45 1.17 -1.00
CA ILE A 6 -9.52 1.09 -2.14
C ILE A 6 -9.35 -0.38 -2.49
N ILE A 7 -9.64 -0.69 -3.74
CA ILE A 7 -9.52 -2.03 -4.30
C ILE A 7 -8.17 -2.15 -4.99
N HIS A 8 -7.27 -3.00 -4.49
CA HIS A 8 -5.92 -3.17 -5.04
C HIS A 8 -5.45 -4.63 -5.06
N PRO A 9 -4.42 -4.98 -5.85
CA PRO A 9 -3.84 -6.32 -5.83
C PRO A 9 -3.15 -6.65 -4.49
N LEU A 10 -3.02 -7.94 -4.15
CA LEU A 10 -2.40 -8.39 -2.90
C LEU A 10 -0.93 -7.97 -2.74
N HIS A 11 -0.21 -7.73 -3.84
CA HIS A 11 1.18 -7.31 -3.77
C HIS A 11 1.33 -5.79 -3.57
N TYR A 12 0.23 -5.03 -3.55
CA TYR A 12 0.24 -3.61 -3.21
C TYR A 12 -0.19 -3.38 -1.77
N LEU A 13 0.59 -2.60 -1.02
CA LEU A 13 0.31 -2.26 0.37
C LEU A 13 0.22 -0.74 0.51
N ILE A 14 -0.88 -0.27 1.09
CA ILE A 14 -1.09 1.15 1.38
C ILE A 14 -0.47 1.45 2.75
N VAL A 15 0.29 2.53 2.84
CA VAL A 15 0.87 3.01 4.09
C VAL A 15 0.54 4.49 4.26
N LYS A 16 0.01 4.89 5.41
CA LYS A 16 -0.23 6.30 5.74
C LYS A 16 0.82 6.77 6.74
N ARG A 17 1.37 7.96 6.55
CA ARG A 17 2.16 8.65 7.56
C ARG A 17 1.39 9.82 8.12
N GLU A 18 1.22 9.84 9.44
CA GLU A 18 0.66 10.98 10.18
C GLU A 18 1.70 11.43 11.21
N GLY A 19 2.24 12.65 11.03
CA GLY A 19 3.38 13.13 11.81
C GLY A 19 4.60 12.21 11.66
N THR A 20 4.99 11.54 12.73
CA THR A 20 6.12 10.59 12.79
C THR A 20 5.69 9.12 12.73
N THR A 21 4.38 8.84 12.78
CA THR A 21 3.86 7.48 12.88
C THR A 21 3.49 6.93 11.50
N TRP A 22 3.88 5.68 11.24
CA TRP A 22 3.51 4.93 10.03
C TRP A 22 2.39 3.94 10.33
N TYR A 23 1.32 4.04 9.57
CA TYR A 23 0.14 3.18 9.66
C TYR A 23 0.08 2.31 8.40
N PHE A 24 0.32 1.01 8.57
CA PHE A 24 0.18 0.04 7.50
C PHE A 24 -1.30 -0.32 7.34
N LYS A 25 -1.86 -0.07 6.17
CA LYS A 25 -3.24 -0.41 5.82
C LYS A 25 -3.21 -1.62 4.88
N PRO A 26 -3.33 -2.86 5.40
CA PRO A 26 -3.32 -4.05 4.57
C PRO A 26 -4.50 -4.07 3.56
N GLY A 27 -5.56 -3.31 3.84
CA GLY A 27 -6.76 -3.20 3.01
C GLY A 27 -7.72 -4.34 3.28
N ASP A 28 -9.02 -4.03 3.36
CA ASP A 28 -10.08 -5.03 3.56
C ASP A 28 -10.63 -5.57 2.22
N SER A 29 -10.18 -5.02 1.08
CA SER A 29 -10.73 -5.31 -0.25
C SER A 29 -9.62 -5.54 -1.28
N VAL A 30 -9.08 -6.76 -1.31
CA VAL A 30 -8.12 -7.21 -2.33
C VAL A 30 -8.86 -7.89 -3.48
N PHE A 31 -8.80 -7.34 -4.71
CA PHE A 31 -9.48 -7.94 -5.87
C PHE A 31 -8.65 -8.98 -6.62
N TYR A 32 -7.32 -8.95 -6.49
CA TYR A 32 -6.43 -9.85 -7.21
C TYR A 32 -5.50 -10.60 -6.25
N ASN A 33 -5.80 -11.90 -6.12
CA ASN A 33 -5.11 -12.84 -5.23
C ASN A 33 -4.93 -14.21 -5.94
N PRO A 34 -3.94 -14.35 -6.83
CA PRO A 34 -3.82 -15.53 -7.71
C PRO A 34 -3.47 -16.81 -6.96
N LYS A 35 -2.99 -16.72 -5.71
CA LYS A 35 -2.64 -17.88 -4.86
C LYS A 35 -3.73 -18.24 -3.86
N ASN A 36 -4.89 -17.56 -3.93
CA ASN A 36 -6.01 -17.71 -3.01
C ASN A 36 -5.61 -17.70 -1.52
N VAL A 37 -4.61 -16.88 -1.17
CA VAL A 37 -4.13 -16.82 0.21
C VAL A 37 -5.09 -16.02 1.08
N PRO A 38 -5.17 -16.26 2.40
CA PRO A 38 -6.06 -15.48 3.25
C PRO A 38 -5.77 -13.99 3.09
N VAL A 39 -6.79 -13.16 2.90
CA VAL A 39 -6.61 -11.70 2.72
C VAL A 39 -6.39 -11.02 4.07
N ASN A 40 -6.94 -11.60 5.14
CA ASN A 40 -6.74 -11.22 6.54
C ASN A 40 -5.43 -11.75 7.14
N LEU A 41 -4.37 -11.90 6.35
CA LEU A 41 -3.08 -12.28 6.92
C LEU A 41 -2.55 -11.12 7.75
N VAL A 42 -2.01 -11.46 8.92
CA VAL A 42 -1.25 -10.53 9.74
C VAL A 42 -0.17 -9.90 8.84
N LEU A 43 -0.02 -8.58 8.92
CA LEU A 43 0.89 -7.78 8.08
C LEU A 43 2.26 -8.46 7.93
N GLU A 44 2.82 -8.97 9.03
CA GLU A 44 4.11 -9.64 9.06
C GLU A 44 4.20 -10.85 8.14
N GLU A 45 3.21 -11.74 8.13
CA GLU A 45 3.19 -12.92 7.25
C GLU A 45 3.11 -12.51 5.78
N ARG A 46 2.32 -11.48 5.48
CA ARG A 46 2.24 -10.93 4.12
C ARG A 46 3.58 -10.40 3.67
N LEU A 47 4.26 -9.61 4.50
CA LEU A 47 5.58 -9.04 4.20
C LEU A 47 6.67 -10.11 4.09
N HIS A 48 6.64 -11.11 4.96
CA HIS A 48 7.61 -12.21 4.99
C HIS A 48 7.64 -12.97 3.66
N ARG A 49 6.48 -13.18 3.01
CA ARG A 49 6.39 -13.82 1.68
C ARG A 49 7.11 -13.05 0.57
N PHE A 50 7.34 -11.75 0.76
CA PHE A 50 8.10 -10.91 -0.16
C PHE A 50 9.52 -10.62 0.35
N GLY A 51 9.95 -11.27 1.45
CA GLY A 51 11.26 -11.04 2.07
C GLY A 51 11.41 -9.64 2.70
N LEU A 52 10.28 -9.02 3.04
CA LEU A 52 10.20 -7.66 3.59
C LEU A 52 9.87 -7.71 5.09
N SER A 53 10.19 -6.61 5.77
CA SER A 53 9.75 -6.33 7.15
C SER A 53 9.19 -4.91 7.21
N PRO A 54 8.35 -4.58 8.22
CA PRO A 54 7.84 -3.21 8.38
C PRO A 54 8.98 -2.19 8.44
N GLN A 55 10.08 -2.51 9.14
CA GLN A 55 11.25 -1.64 9.25
C GLN A 55 11.91 -1.35 7.91
N LYS A 56 12.12 -2.37 7.06
CA LYS A 56 12.68 -2.16 5.72
C LYS A 56 11.79 -1.24 4.88
N ILE A 57 10.48 -1.44 4.95
CA ILE A 57 9.53 -0.59 4.21
C ILE A 57 9.60 0.86 4.73
N MET A 58 9.58 1.09 6.04
CA MET A 58 9.67 2.44 6.60
C MET A 58 10.93 3.19 6.17
N ILE A 59 12.08 2.50 6.10
CA ILE A 59 13.34 3.08 5.62
C ILE A 59 13.22 3.53 4.16
N GLU A 60 12.66 2.68 3.28
CA GLU A 60 12.50 3.04 1.87
C GLU A 60 11.47 4.16 1.66
N LEU A 61 10.35 4.13 2.39
CA LEU A 61 9.34 5.20 2.35
C LEU A 61 9.91 6.53 2.85
N PHE A 62 10.82 6.49 3.84
CA PHE A 62 11.52 7.68 4.29
C PHE A 62 12.46 8.24 3.20
N ARG A 63 13.14 7.38 2.45
CA ARG A 63 14.11 7.79 1.41
C ARG A 63 13.47 8.52 0.24
N ILE A 64 12.31 8.08 -0.25
CA ILE A 64 11.74 8.60 -1.50
C ILE A 64 11.19 10.04 -1.41
N ASN A 65 10.78 10.50 -0.23
CA ASN A 65 10.18 11.83 -0.06
C ASN A 65 10.47 12.47 1.31
N GLY A 66 11.63 12.15 1.89
CA GLY A 66 11.99 12.56 3.25
C GLY A 66 11.00 12.06 4.32
N GLY A 67 10.18 11.09 3.95
CA GLY A 67 9.04 10.66 4.74
C GLY A 67 8.03 11.78 5.00
N LYS A 68 7.66 12.54 3.98
CA LYS A 68 6.54 13.49 4.02
C LYS A 68 5.26 12.83 4.57
N ALA A 69 4.44 13.57 5.32
CA ALA A 69 3.13 13.08 5.75
C ALA A 69 2.20 12.83 4.55
N GLY A 70 1.31 11.85 4.66
CA GLY A 70 0.39 11.47 3.60
C GLY A 70 0.38 9.97 3.31
N PHE A 71 -0.17 9.60 2.17
CA PHE A 71 -0.32 8.23 1.70
C PHE A 71 0.80 7.81 0.77
N TYR A 72 1.15 6.54 0.92
CA TYR A 72 2.16 5.85 0.15
C TYR A 72 1.60 4.53 -0.34
N LEU A 73 2.12 4.10 -1.48
CA LEU A 73 1.82 2.82 -2.09
C LEU A 73 3.11 2.02 -2.25
N VAL A 74 3.09 0.77 -1.80
CA VAL A 74 4.24 -0.12 -1.83
C VAL A 74 3.93 -1.32 -2.71
N ASN A 75 4.68 -1.49 -3.79
CA ASN A 75 4.69 -2.73 -4.56
C ASN A 75 5.65 -3.70 -3.88
N LEU A 76 5.11 -4.66 -3.13
CA LEU A 76 5.86 -5.68 -2.40
C LEU A 76 6.59 -6.66 -3.34
N ARG A 77 6.05 -6.90 -4.54
CA ARG A 77 6.63 -7.83 -5.52
C ARG A 77 7.90 -7.25 -6.12
N ASP A 78 7.79 -6.05 -6.67
CA ASP A 78 8.87 -5.40 -7.42
C ASP A 78 9.74 -4.50 -6.54
N LYS A 79 9.38 -4.36 -5.25
CA LYS A 79 10.06 -3.53 -4.25
C LYS A 79 10.15 -2.07 -4.70
N GLN A 80 9.03 -1.57 -5.20
CA GLN A 80 8.89 -0.17 -5.61
C GLN A 80 8.02 0.58 -4.61
N TYR A 81 8.33 1.86 -4.42
CA TYR A 81 7.76 2.70 -3.37
C TYR A 81 7.31 4.02 -3.97
N TYR A 82 6.07 4.40 -3.70
CA TYR A 82 5.44 5.57 -4.29
C TYR A 82 4.84 6.45 -3.18
N TYR A 83 5.01 7.76 -3.31
CA TYR A 83 4.21 8.72 -2.56
C TYR A 83 3.02 9.14 -3.40
N CYS A 84 1.82 9.01 -2.84
CA CYS A 84 0.59 9.25 -3.56
C CYS A 84 0.09 10.67 -3.33
N GLY A 85 0.07 11.14 -2.09
CA GLY A 85 -0.46 12.46 -1.74
C GLY A 85 -0.97 12.54 -0.31
N ALA A 86 -1.85 13.49 -0.01
CA ALA A 86 -2.39 13.70 1.33
C ALA A 86 -3.76 13.03 1.55
N GLU A 87 -4.49 12.81 0.46
CA GLU A 87 -5.86 12.31 0.47
C GLU A 87 -5.93 10.85 0.03
N LEU A 88 -7.01 10.17 0.41
CA LEU A 88 -7.24 8.78 0.01
C LEU A 88 -7.43 8.66 -1.51
N GLN A 89 -8.02 9.67 -2.14
CA GLN A 89 -8.21 9.73 -3.60
C GLN A 89 -6.87 9.70 -4.35
N ASP A 90 -5.82 10.34 -3.80
CA ASP A 90 -4.49 10.35 -4.41
C ASP A 90 -3.90 8.94 -4.56
N VAL A 91 -4.30 8.01 -3.69
CA VAL A 91 -3.90 6.60 -3.78
C VAL A 91 -4.58 5.90 -4.97
N ASN A 92 -5.86 6.19 -5.23
CA ASN A 92 -6.55 5.70 -6.42
C ASN A 92 -5.89 6.25 -7.69
N ASP A 93 -5.59 7.55 -7.70
CA ASP A 93 -4.93 8.18 -8.84
C ASP A 93 -3.53 7.59 -9.08
N CYS A 94 -2.80 7.27 -8.01
CA CYS A 94 -1.50 6.59 -8.08
C CYS A 94 -1.64 5.16 -8.62
N LEU A 95 -2.64 4.39 -8.18
CA LEU A 95 -2.95 3.06 -8.73
C LEU A 95 -3.29 3.15 -10.22
N HIS A 96 -4.14 4.11 -10.62
CA HIS A 96 -4.51 4.33 -12.02
C HIS A 96 -3.30 4.71 -12.87
N GLY A 97 -2.40 5.56 -12.36
CA GLY A 97 -1.14 5.90 -13.01
C GLY A 97 -0.20 4.69 -13.20
N LEU A 98 -0.36 3.63 -12.41
CA LEU A 98 0.34 2.35 -12.54
C LEU A 98 -0.42 1.33 -13.41
N GLY A 99 -1.54 1.72 -14.03
CA GLY A 99 -2.39 0.85 -14.84
C GLY A 99 -3.24 -0.13 -14.03
N ILE A 100 -3.52 0.19 -12.77
CA ILE A 100 -4.28 -0.66 -11.84
C ILE A 100 -5.61 0.01 -11.51
N GLY A 101 -6.72 -0.69 -11.75
CA GLY A 101 -8.07 -0.15 -11.58
C GLY A 101 -8.75 0.08 -12.93
N SER A 102 -10.06 0.35 -12.89
CA SER A 102 -10.86 0.70 -14.07
C SER A 102 -11.18 2.19 -14.01
N ALA A 103 -11.12 2.87 -15.16
CA ALA A 103 -11.71 4.20 -15.32
C ALA A 103 -13.20 4.01 -15.67
N ASP A 104 -14.00 3.56 -14.71
CA ASP A 104 -15.45 3.50 -14.87
C ASP A 104 -16.11 4.72 -14.19
#